data_AF-A0A9E3F4H3-F1
#
_entry.id   AF-A0A9E3F4H3-F1
#
_cell.length_a   1.000
_cell.length_b   1.000
_cell.length_c   1.000
_cell.angle_alpha   90.00
_cell.angle_beta   90.00
_cell.angle_gamma   90.00
#
_symmetry.space_group_name_H-M   'P 1'
#
loop_
_entity.id
_entity.type
_entity.pdbx_description
1 polymer ?
#
loop_
_entity_poly.entity_id
_entity_poly.type
_entity_poly.pdbx_seq_one_letter_code
_entity_poly.pdbx_strand_id
1 'polypeptide(L)'
;MREKDNSPRAREAAPPPDGPPVAAPPPHPVVSQLIAQGVDAACAPRLLADCGEARCRQALDSLQGQRRKVRNSGGWIASALRRGWNLAPPDPPALPRYYQPYRPPTASRPAPPPPKPPAPRPAAEETADLERLLPADVFQALKERAIAELIPEFARNCGGYVPSTLKRGEATPQVRFRMRQLLRRGNDPRQ
;
A
#
# COMPACT_ATOMS: atom_id res chain seq x y z
N MET A 1 71.41 -22.73 49.11
CA MET A 1 71.22 -22.36 47.69
C MET A 1 69.97 -23.06 47.19
N ARG A 2 68.83 -22.35 47.18
CA ARG A 2 67.52 -22.88 46.81
C ARG A 2 66.89 -21.98 45.74
N GLU A 3 66.37 -22.66 44.72
CA GLU A 3 65.14 -22.39 43.95
C GLU A 3 65.03 -21.03 43.22
N LYS A 4 65.21 -21.02 41.90
CA LYS A 4 64.16 -21.20 40.86
C LYS A 4 63.10 -20.08 40.87
N ASP A 5 63.49 -18.92 40.35
CA ASP A 5 62.56 -17.92 39.83
C ASP A 5 62.05 -18.38 38.46
N ASN A 6 60.90 -19.06 38.45
CA ASN A 6 60.14 -19.33 37.23
C ASN A 6 58.76 -18.67 37.40
N SER A 7 58.69 -17.40 37.03
CA SER A 7 57.47 -16.60 37.00
C SER A 7 56.46 -17.15 35.98
N PRO A 8 55.26 -17.62 36.38
CA PRO A 8 54.16 -17.75 35.46
C PRO A 8 53.38 -16.43 35.41
N ARG A 9 53.53 -15.75 34.28
CA ARG A 9 52.52 -14.94 33.58
C ARG A 9 51.24 -14.67 34.39
N ALA A 10 51.13 -13.46 34.93
CA ALA A 10 49.91 -12.92 35.52
C ALA A 10 48.72 -13.14 34.56
N ARG A 11 47.81 -14.04 34.93
CA ARG A 11 46.49 -14.12 34.31
C ARG A 11 45.70 -12.93 34.85
N GLU A 12 45.45 -11.97 33.97
CA GLU A 12 44.40 -10.96 34.12
C GLU A 12 43.13 -11.65 34.62
N ALA A 13 42.76 -11.35 35.86
CA ALA A 13 41.50 -11.79 36.44
C ALA A 13 40.39 -11.02 35.72
N ALA A 14 39.60 -11.72 34.91
CA ALA A 14 38.37 -11.19 34.37
C ALA A 14 37.47 -10.70 35.51
N PRO A 15 36.81 -9.53 35.39
CA PRO A 15 35.89 -9.07 36.42
C PRO A 15 34.72 -10.06 36.59
N PRO A 16 34.16 -10.18 37.80
CA PRO A 16 33.05 -11.09 38.07
C PRO A 16 31.82 -10.71 37.21
N PRO A 17 31.00 -11.69 36.79
CA PRO A 17 29.72 -11.40 36.14
C PRO A 17 28.75 -10.82 37.18
N ASP A 18 28.78 -9.50 37.31
CA ASP A 18 27.82 -8.72 38.08
C ASP A 18 26.40 -8.88 37.52
N GLY A 19 25.55 -9.53 38.31
CA GLY A 19 24.11 -9.27 38.38
C GLY A 19 23.22 -9.97 37.34
N PRO A 20 22.09 -10.58 37.74
CA PRO A 20 21.03 -10.90 36.80
C PRO A 20 20.59 -9.61 36.07
N PRO A 21 20.26 -9.67 34.77
CA PRO A 21 19.87 -8.50 34.01
C PRO A 21 18.72 -7.81 34.74
N VAL A 22 18.94 -6.56 35.15
CA VAL A 22 17.92 -5.68 35.70
C VAL A 22 16.71 -5.79 34.79
N ALA A 23 15.64 -6.41 35.30
CA ALA A 23 14.43 -6.62 34.53
C ALA A 23 14.00 -5.26 33.97
N ALA A 24 14.00 -5.15 32.63
CA ALA A 24 13.52 -3.96 31.96
C ALA A 24 12.18 -3.55 32.59
N PRO A 25 11.93 -2.24 32.80
CA PRO A 25 10.70 -1.78 33.42
C PRO A 25 9.52 -2.49 32.75
N PRO A 26 8.53 -2.98 33.52
CA PRO A 26 7.45 -3.79 32.97
C PRO A 26 6.86 -3.04 31.77
N PRO A 27 6.76 -3.70 30.60
CA PRO A 27 6.35 -3.02 29.39
C PRO A 27 4.99 -2.40 29.67
N HIS A 28 4.93 -1.08 29.45
CA HIS A 28 3.74 -0.28 29.69
C HIS A 28 2.51 -1.01 29.14
N PRO A 29 1.40 -1.15 29.89
CA PRO A 29 0.31 -2.08 29.53
C PRO A 29 -0.22 -1.83 28.12
N VAL A 30 -0.26 -0.56 27.69
CA VAL A 30 -0.62 -0.17 26.33
C VAL A 30 0.39 -0.63 25.27
N VAL A 31 1.69 -0.59 25.55
CA VAL A 31 2.74 -1.10 24.64
C VAL A 31 2.58 -2.61 24.45
N SER A 32 2.35 -3.35 25.53
CA SER A 32 2.08 -4.80 25.48
C SER A 32 0.85 -5.12 24.63
N GLN A 33 -0.21 -4.33 24.76
CA GLN A 33 -1.42 -4.49 23.96
C GLN A 33 -1.21 -4.15 22.47
N LEU A 34 -0.44 -3.10 22.17
CA LEU A 34 -0.07 -2.74 20.78
C LEU A 34 0.72 -3.89 20.13
N ILE A 35 1.69 -4.45 20.83
CA ILE A 35 2.49 -5.59 20.36
C ILE A 35 1.59 -6.81 20.15
N ALA A 36 0.67 -7.09 21.07
CA ALA A 36 -0.30 -8.18 20.92
C ALA A 36 -1.24 -7.99 19.71
N GLN A 37 -1.46 -6.76 19.24
CA GLN A 37 -2.19 -6.48 18.00
C GLN A 37 -1.30 -6.52 16.74
N GLY A 38 -0.02 -6.86 16.86
CA GLY A 38 0.93 -6.98 15.76
C GLY A 38 1.68 -5.69 15.43
N VAL A 39 1.68 -4.69 16.32
CA VAL A 39 2.58 -3.53 16.18
C VAL A 39 3.99 -3.97 16.54
N ASP A 40 4.97 -3.54 15.74
CA ASP A 40 6.38 -3.85 15.98
C ASP A 40 6.85 -3.39 17.36
N ALA A 41 7.60 -4.25 18.06
CA ALA A 41 8.02 -4.03 19.45
C ALA A 41 8.97 -2.85 19.63
N ALA A 42 9.77 -2.51 18.60
CA ALA A 42 10.61 -1.31 18.62
C ALA A 42 9.80 -0.03 18.31
N CYS A 43 8.68 -0.16 17.58
CA CYS A 43 7.81 0.95 17.23
C CYS A 43 6.75 1.28 18.29
N ALA A 44 6.22 0.28 19.01
CA ALA A 44 5.18 0.45 20.01
C ALA A 44 5.50 1.47 21.13
N PRO A 45 6.70 1.48 21.75
CA PRO A 45 7.04 2.49 22.76
C PRO A 45 7.21 3.89 22.16
N ARG A 46 7.71 4.00 20.93
CA ARG A 46 7.83 5.29 20.21
C ARG A 46 6.45 5.87 19.91
N LEU A 47 5.52 5.04 19.44
CA LEU A 47 4.14 5.46 19.18
C LEU A 47 3.44 5.95 20.45
N LEU A 48 3.68 5.31 21.59
CA LEU A 48 3.15 5.77 22.87
C LEU A 48 3.71 7.14 23.25
N ALA A 49 5.01 7.35 23.08
CA ALA A 49 5.66 8.63 23.36
C ALA A 49 5.19 9.76 22.43
N ASP A 50 5.04 9.48 21.13
CA ASP A 50 4.69 10.47 20.11
C ASP A 50 3.20 10.84 20.13
N CYS A 51 2.32 9.87 20.33
CA CYS A 51 0.86 10.06 20.21
C CYS A 51 0.15 10.18 21.57
N GLY A 52 0.79 9.76 22.65
CA GLY A 52 0.22 9.70 23.99
C GLY A 52 -0.69 8.49 24.21
N GLU A 53 -0.81 8.10 25.47
CA GLU A 53 -1.50 6.88 25.90
C GLU A 53 -2.99 6.85 25.48
N ALA A 54 -3.69 7.97 25.64
CA ALA A 54 -5.11 8.06 25.34
C ALA A 54 -5.42 7.70 23.87
N ARG A 55 -4.60 8.18 22.92
CA ARG A 55 -4.77 7.89 21.49
C ARG A 55 -4.46 6.43 21.17
N CYS A 56 -3.43 5.87 21.79
CA CYS A 56 -3.10 4.46 21.62
C CYS A 56 -4.22 3.53 22.12
N ARG A 57 -4.81 3.81 23.28
CA ARG A 57 -5.98 3.06 23.79
C ARG A 57 -7.19 3.17 22.85
N GLN A 58 -7.48 4.38 22.38
CA GLN A 58 -8.59 4.59 21.45
C GLN A 58 -8.42 3.86 20.11
N ALA A 59 -7.18 3.77 19.61
CA ALA A 59 -6.85 2.99 18.41
C ALA A 59 -7.06 1.48 18.63
N LEU A 60 -6.70 0.99 19.82
CA LEU A 60 -6.94 -0.40 20.21
C LEU A 60 -8.44 -0.72 20.31
N ASP A 61 -9.24 0.16 20.93
CA ASP A 61 -10.70 -0.02 21.05
C ASP A 61 -11.39 0.04 19.68
N SER A 62 -10.99 0.98 18.83
CA SER A 62 -11.51 1.11 17.46
C SER A 62 -11.20 -0.13 16.63
N LEU A 63 -10.02 -0.72 16.82
CA LEU A 63 -9.66 -1.96 16.16
C LEU A 63 -10.58 -3.10 16.61
N GLN A 64 -10.91 -3.23 17.91
CA GLN A 64 -11.81 -4.28 18.39
C GLN A 64 -13.17 -4.27 17.68
N GLY A 65 -13.72 -3.08 17.40
CA GLY A 65 -14.95 -2.92 16.62
C GLY A 65 -14.81 -3.25 15.14
N GLN A 66 -13.60 -3.19 14.57
CA GLN A 66 -13.33 -3.40 13.13
C GLN A 66 -12.53 -4.67 12.81
N ARG A 67 -12.26 -5.54 13.79
CA ARG A 67 -11.41 -6.74 13.64
C ARG A 67 -11.75 -7.64 12.44
N ARG A 68 -13.03 -7.72 12.04
CA ARG A 68 -13.46 -8.52 10.87
C ARG A 68 -13.10 -7.90 9.53
N LYS A 69 -12.82 -6.59 9.48
CA LYS A 69 -12.52 -5.83 8.25
C LYS A 69 -11.03 -5.54 8.06
N VAL A 70 -10.24 -5.59 9.14
CA VAL A 70 -8.82 -5.23 9.13
C VAL A 70 -7.96 -6.49 9.04
N ARG A 71 -7.31 -6.70 7.88
CA ARG A 71 -6.42 -7.85 7.63
C ARG A 71 -5.05 -7.73 8.32
N ASN A 72 -4.57 -6.51 8.56
CA ASN A 72 -3.32 -6.23 9.26
C ASN A 72 -3.55 -5.18 10.36
N SER A 73 -3.85 -5.67 11.56
CA SER A 73 -4.15 -4.87 12.75
C SER A 73 -3.02 -3.94 13.16
N GLY A 74 -1.78 -4.42 13.21
CA GLY A 74 -0.63 -3.62 13.61
C GLY A 74 -0.28 -2.51 12.62
N GLY A 75 -0.30 -2.83 11.33
CA GLY A 75 -0.09 -1.84 10.26
C GLY A 75 -1.19 -0.78 10.23
N TRP A 76 -2.43 -1.18 10.54
CA TRP A 76 -3.56 -0.26 10.65
C TRP A 76 -3.41 0.69 11.84
N ILE A 77 -3.09 0.18 13.04
CA ILE A 77 -2.89 1.01 14.24
C ILE A 77 -1.75 2.01 14.05
N ALA A 78 -0.59 1.54 13.57
CA ALA A 78 0.56 2.41 13.32
C ALA A 78 0.25 3.51 12.30
N SER A 79 -0.52 3.19 11.25
CA SER A 79 -0.97 4.17 10.26
C SER A 79 -1.99 5.16 10.83
N ALA A 80 -2.94 4.69 11.64
CA ALA A 80 -3.95 5.53 12.28
C ALA A 80 -3.32 6.56 13.23
N LEU A 81 -2.38 6.10 14.06
CA LEU A 81 -1.65 6.96 15.00
C LEU A 81 -0.77 7.99 14.28
N ARG A 82 0.03 7.57 13.28
CA ARG A 82 0.90 8.48 12.52
C ARG A 82 0.15 9.51 11.68
N ARG A 83 -1.00 9.16 11.12
CA ARG A 83 -1.82 10.07 10.31
C ARG A 83 -2.64 11.05 11.16
N GLY A 84 -2.47 11.03 12.48
CA GLY A 84 -3.21 11.90 13.39
C GLY A 84 -4.72 11.72 13.26
N TRP A 85 -5.18 10.50 12.95
CA TRP A 85 -6.62 10.24 12.93
C TRP A 85 -7.18 10.61 14.30
N ASN A 86 -8.00 11.66 14.31
CA ASN A 86 -9.00 11.87 15.35
C ASN A 86 -9.98 10.71 15.21
N LEU A 87 -9.61 9.56 15.78
CA LEU A 87 -10.59 8.57 16.16
C LEU A 87 -11.58 9.37 17.02
N ALA A 88 -12.80 9.53 16.54
CA ALA A 88 -13.83 10.13 17.37
C ALA A 88 -13.98 9.23 18.62
N PRO A 89 -14.30 9.79 19.79
CA PRO A 89 -14.72 8.96 20.92
C PRO A 89 -15.79 7.96 20.43
N PRO A 90 -15.85 6.74 20.99
CA PRO A 90 -16.89 5.79 20.63
C PRO A 90 -18.22 6.53 20.68
N ASP A 91 -18.97 6.49 19.57
CA ASP A 91 -20.24 7.21 19.45
C ASP A 91 -21.04 7.00 20.74
N PRO A 92 -21.56 8.08 21.37
CA PRO A 92 -22.50 7.90 22.47
C PRO A 92 -23.64 7.00 21.98
N PRO A 93 -24.22 6.14 22.84
CA PRO A 93 -25.23 5.18 22.44
C PRO A 93 -26.28 5.91 21.61
N ALA A 94 -26.48 5.46 20.37
CA ALA A 94 -27.32 6.12 19.39
C ALA A 94 -28.65 6.51 20.02
N LEU A 95 -28.80 7.81 20.33
CA LEU A 95 -30.06 8.31 20.83
C LEU A 95 -31.12 8.01 19.75
N PRO A 96 -32.31 7.55 20.14
CA PRO A 96 -33.36 7.22 19.19
C PRO A 96 -33.59 8.40 18.24
N ARG A 97 -33.74 8.10 16.95
CA ARG A 97 -33.87 9.04 15.81
C ARG A 97 -34.95 10.14 15.95
N TYR A 98 -35.68 10.17 17.06
CA TYR A 98 -36.77 11.07 17.35
C TYR A 98 -36.35 12.38 18.03
N TYR A 99 -35.10 12.53 18.48
CA TYR A 99 -34.60 13.79 19.06
C TYR A 99 -33.58 14.46 18.14
N GLN A 100 -34.05 15.08 17.05
CA GLN A 100 -33.31 16.13 16.36
C GLN A 100 -34.00 17.46 16.69
N PRO A 101 -33.43 18.30 17.58
CA PRO A 101 -33.95 19.65 17.77
C PRO A 101 -33.80 20.44 16.46
N TYR A 102 -34.90 21.03 16.02
CA TYR A 102 -35.00 21.81 14.78
C TYR A 102 -33.88 22.86 14.72
N ARG A 103 -32.94 22.69 13.78
CA ARG A 103 -31.88 23.65 13.50
C ARG A 103 -32.37 24.60 12.41
N PRO A 104 -32.56 25.90 12.67
CA PRO A 104 -32.93 26.83 11.61
C PRO A 104 -31.79 26.90 10.56
N PRO A 105 -32.13 27.09 9.27
CA PRO A 105 -31.15 27.09 8.20
C PRO A 105 -30.28 28.34 8.31
N THR A 106 -29.09 28.18 8.89
CA THR A 106 -28.04 29.20 8.79
C THR A 106 -27.38 29.07 7.42
N ALA A 107 -27.35 30.21 6.71
CA ALA A 107 -26.76 30.37 5.39
C ALA A 107 -25.29 29.91 5.35
N SER A 108 -24.87 29.44 4.17
CA SER A 108 -23.52 28.97 3.81
C SER A 108 -23.21 27.51 4.11
N ARG A 109 -23.96 26.60 3.48
CA ARG A 109 -23.40 25.29 3.10
C ARG A 109 -22.50 25.52 1.87
N PRO A 110 -21.18 25.27 1.92
CA PRO A 110 -20.37 25.29 0.70
C PRO A 110 -20.93 24.25 -0.27
N ALA A 111 -21.04 24.64 -1.55
CA ALA A 111 -21.56 23.78 -2.59
C ALA A 111 -20.85 22.40 -2.55
N PRO A 112 -21.58 21.29 -2.72
CA PRO A 112 -20.94 19.97 -2.77
C PRO A 112 -19.88 19.99 -3.88
N PRO A 113 -18.68 19.42 -3.63
CA PRO A 113 -17.65 19.34 -4.66
C PRO A 113 -18.22 18.60 -5.88
N PRO A 114 -17.87 19.00 -7.11
CA PRO A 114 -18.35 18.33 -8.31
C PRO A 114 -18.03 16.82 -8.23
N PRO A 115 -18.90 15.95 -8.76
CA PRO A 115 -18.67 14.52 -8.75
C PRO A 115 -17.30 14.24 -9.36
N LYS A 116 -16.47 13.52 -8.60
CA LYS A 116 -15.15 13.08 -9.04
C LYS A 116 -15.34 12.35 -10.38
N PRO A 117 -14.58 12.70 -11.44
CA PRO A 117 -14.70 12.00 -12.72
C PRO A 117 -14.55 10.50 -12.48
N PRO A 118 -15.37 9.66 -13.14
CA PRO A 118 -15.31 8.22 -12.97
C PRO A 118 -13.86 7.77 -13.18
N ALA A 119 -13.38 6.89 -12.30
CA ALA A 119 -12.03 6.35 -12.41
C ALA A 119 -11.83 5.82 -13.84
N PRO A 120 -10.68 6.12 -14.49
CA PRO A 120 -10.40 5.58 -15.80
C PRO A 120 -10.54 4.06 -15.70
N ARG A 121 -11.42 3.48 -16.53
CA ARG A 121 -11.60 2.02 -16.60
C ARG A 121 -10.23 1.38 -16.80
N PRO A 122 -9.92 0.26 -16.15
CA PRO A 122 -8.64 -0.40 -16.33
C PRO A 122 -8.48 -0.72 -17.82
N ALA A 123 -7.38 -0.26 -18.43
CA ALA A 123 -7.09 -0.44 -19.85
C ALA A 123 -7.17 -1.92 -20.32
N ALA A 124 -7.09 -2.87 -19.39
CA ALA A 124 -7.25 -4.29 -19.65
C ALA A 124 -8.67 -4.69 -20.12
N GLU A 125 -9.74 -4.12 -19.56
CA GLU A 125 -11.11 -4.48 -19.98
C GLU A 125 -11.42 -3.97 -21.38
N GLU A 126 -10.95 -2.76 -21.72
CA GLU A 126 -11.15 -2.19 -23.05
C GLU A 126 -10.35 -2.93 -24.15
N THR A 127 -9.26 -3.61 -23.79
CA THR A 127 -8.46 -4.37 -24.77
C THR A 127 -9.11 -5.66 -25.25
N ALA A 128 -10.04 -6.24 -24.50
CA ALA A 128 -10.76 -7.45 -24.90
C ALA A 128 -11.87 -7.18 -25.93
N ASP A 129 -12.31 -5.92 -26.07
CA ASP A 129 -13.43 -5.57 -26.95
C ASP A 129 -13.08 -5.63 -28.45
N LEU A 130 -11.83 -5.39 -28.85
CA LEU A 130 -11.47 -5.36 -30.28
C LEU A 130 -11.59 -6.72 -30.96
N GLU A 131 -11.24 -7.80 -30.26
CA GLU A 131 -11.35 -9.17 -30.78
C GLU A 131 -12.82 -9.59 -30.96
N ARG A 132 -13.74 -8.99 -30.20
CA ARG A 132 -15.18 -9.26 -30.28
C ARG A 132 -15.91 -8.39 -31.29
N LEU A 133 -15.42 -7.16 -31.51
CA LEU A 133 -16.07 -6.16 -32.35
C LEU A 133 -15.65 -6.24 -33.82
N LEU A 134 -14.50 -6.82 -34.13
CA LEU A 134 -13.95 -6.87 -35.49
C LEU A 134 -14.01 -8.30 -36.05
N PRO A 135 -14.30 -8.47 -37.36
CA PRO A 135 -14.09 -9.74 -38.05
C PRO A 135 -12.63 -10.20 -37.90
N ALA A 136 -12.42 -11.51 -37.77
CA ALA A 136 -11.09 -12.09 -37.51
C ALA A 136 -10.03 -11.65 -38.53
N ASP A 137 -10.38 -11.55 -39.81
CA ASP A 137 -9.47 -11.14 -40.88
C ASP A 137 -9.04 -9.68 -40.74
N VAL A 138 -9.99 -8.80 -40.39
CA VAL A 138 -9.73 -7.37 -40.17
C VAL A 138 -8.87 -7.17 -38.93
N PHE A 139 -9.16 -7.92 -37.86
CA PHE A 139 -8.38 -7.89 -36.64
C PHE A 139 -6.93 -8.34 -36.90
N GLN A 140 -6.73 -9.45 -37.64
CA GLN A 140 -5.41 -9.97 -37.96
C GLN A 140 -4.62 -8.99 -38.83
N ALA A 141 -5.23 -8.42 -39.87
CA ALA A 141 -4.59 -7.41 -40.73
C ALA A 141 -4.17 -6.15 -39.95
N LEU A 142 -5.04 -5.65 -39.07
CA LEU A 142 -4.71 -4.51 -38.19
C LEU A 142 -3.60 -4.85 -37.21
N LYS A 143 -3.60 -6.06 -36.66
CA LYS A 143 -2.57 -6.52 -35.73
C LYS A 143 -1.20 -6.57 -36.40
N GLU A 144 -1.11 -7.17 -37.58
CA GLU A 144 0.13 -7.25 -38.36
C GLU A 144 0.66 -5.87 -38.74
N ARG A 145 -0.23 -4.97 -39.19
CA ARG A 145 0.14 -3.58 -39.49
C ARG A 145 0.60 -2.82 -38.25
N ALA A 146 -0.09 -2.98 -37.13
CA ALA A 146 0.30 -2.37 -35.86
C ALA A 146 1.67 -2.86 -35.38
N ILE A 147 1.97 -4.16 -35.51
CA ILE A 147 3.28 -4.72 -35.18
C ILE A 147 4.35 -4.18 -36.12
N ALA A 148 4.09 -4.12 -37.43
CA ALA A 148 5.02 -3.60 -38.42
C ALA A 148 5.40 -2.13 -38.15
N GLU A 149 4.48 -1.32 -37.63
CA GLU A 149 4.79 0.06 -37.20
C GLU A 149 5.53 0.12 -35.85
N LEU A 150 5.19 -0.76 -34.91
CA LEU A 150 5.78 -0.75 -33.56
C LEU A 150 7.21 -1.26 -33.52
N ILE A 151 7.57 -2.27 -34.33
CA ILE A 151 8.93 -2.83 -34.38
C ILE A 151 10.00 -1.75 -34.63
N PRO A 152 9.91 -0.92 -35.70
CA PRO A 152 10.91 0.13 -35.94
C PRO A 152 10.85 1.28 -34.93
N GLU A 153 9.70 1.50 -34.28
CA GLU A 153 9.58 2.48 -33.20
C GLU A 153 10.33 2.02 -31.93
N PHE A 154 10.15 0.76 -31.53
CA PHE A 154 10.89 0.14 -30.43
C PHE A 154 12.38 0.04 -30.73
N ALA A 155 12.77 -0.37 -31.94
CA ALA A 155 14.18 -0.45 -32.32
C ALA A 155 14.87 0.92 -32.23
N ARG A 156 14.19 2.01 -32.59
CA ARG A 156 14.72 3.38 -32.45
C ARG A 156 14.79 3.85 -31.00
N ASN A 157 13.72 3.64 -30.23
CA ASN A 157 13.61 4.19 -28.88
C ASN A 157 14.35 3.36 -27.82
N CYS A 158 14.61 2.08 -28.08
CA CYS A 158 15.20 1.14 -27.13
C CYS A 158 16.53 0.54 -27.61
N GLY A 159 17.26 1.24 -28.48
CA GLY A 159 18.62 0.83 -28.89
C GLY A 159 18.66 -0.53 -29.60
N GLY A 160 17.68 -0.82 -30.44
CA GLY A 160 17.56 -2.10 -31.16
C GLY A 160 16.81 -3.20 -30.41
N TYR A 161 16.40 -2.96 -29.16
CA TYR A 161 15.58 -3.94 -28.43
C TYR A 161 14.15 -4.00 -28.98
N VAL A 162 13.75 -5.18 -29.43
CA VAL A 162 12.37 -5.49 -29.84
C VAL A 162 11.84 -6.61 -28.93
N PRO A 163 10.76 -6.36 -28.16
CA PRO A 163 10.11 -7.36 -27.33
C PRO A 163 9.83 -8.66 -28.11
N SER A 164 10.13 -9.81 -27.50
CA SER A 164 9.85 -11.14 -28.10
C SER A 164 8.37 -11.37 -28.37
N THR A 165 7.49 -10.70 -27.61
CA THR A 165 6.02 -10.71 -27.81
C THR A 165 5.62 -10.06 -29.13
N LEU A 166 6.28 -8.97 -29.54
CA LEU A 166 6.08 -8.36 -30.87
C LEU A 166 6.59 -9.27 -31.98
N LYS A 167 7.74 -9.93 -31.78
CA LYS A 167 8.29 -10.89 -32.76
C LYS A 167 7.40 -12.13 -32.95
N ARG A 168 6.70 -12.56 -31.89
CA ARG A 168 5.75 -13.68 -31.91
C ARG A 168 4.37 -13.30 -32.46
N GLY A 169 4.14 -12.04 -32.81
CA GLY A 169 2.86 -11.59 -33.32
C GLY A 169 1.74 -11.51 -32.27
N GLU A 170 2.10 -11.39 -30.99
CA GLU A 170 1.14 -11.35 -29.89
C GLU A 170 0.43 -9.98 -29.82
N ALA A 171 -0.87 -10.00 -29.57
CA ALA A 171 -1.70 -8.81 -29.40
C ALA A 171 -1.50 -8.19 -28.00
N THR A 172 -0.29 -7.69 -27.74
CA THR A 172 0.04 -7.00 -26.49
C THR A 172 -0.81 -5.72 -26.34
N PRO A 173 -0.94 -5.16 -25.12
CA PRO A 173 -1.66 -3.90 -24.91
C PRO A 173 -1.17 -2.75 -25.81
N GLN A 174 0.14 -2.72 -26.13
CA GLN A 174 0.73 -1.72 -27.03
C GLN A 174 0.28 -1.92 -28.49
N VAL A 175 0.24 -3.17 -28.97
CA VAL A 175 -0.28 -3.52 -30.31
C VAL A 175 -1.75 -3.13 -30.41
N ARG A 176 -2.56 -3.51 -29.43
CA ARG A 176 -3.99 -3.16 -29.41
C ARG A 176 -4.24 -1.65 -29.34
N PHE A 177 -3.44 -0.92 -28.57
CA PHE A 177 -3.47 0.54 -28.56
C PHE A 177 -3.16 1.11 -29.96
N ARG A 178 -2.14 0.58 -30.64
CA ARG A 178 -1.78 1.02 -31.99
C ARG A 178 -2.86 0.68 -33.03
N MET A 179 -3.50 -0.48 -32.94
CA MET A 179 -4.65 -0.85 -33.79
C MET A 179 -5.78 0.17 -33.68
N ARG A 180 -6.08 0.67 -32.47
CA ARG A 180 -7.10 1.74 -32.28
C ARG A 180 -6.70 3.06 -32.93
N GLN A 181 -5.41 3.41 -32.88
CA GLN A 181 -4.92 4.62 -33.53
C GLN A 181 -5.05 4.51 -35.06
N LEU A 182 -4.79 3.33 -35.63
CA LEU A 182 -5.00 3.09 -37.06
C LEU A 182 -6.47 3.21 -37.45
N LEU A 183 -7.37 2.62 -36.66
CA LEU A 183 -8.82 2.75 -36.86
C LEU A 183 -9.30 4.21 -36.77
N ARG A 184 -8.84 4.98 -35.77
CA ARG A 184 -9.19 6.41 -35.63
C ARG A 184 -8.68 7.28 -36.77
N ARG A 185 -7.56 6.89 -37.41
CA ARG A 185 -6.99 7.60 -38.56
C ARG A 185 -7.70 7.28 -39.87
N GLY A 186 -8.77 6.47 -39.85
CA GLY A 186 -9.45 6.03 -41.07
C GLY A 186 -8.62 5.08 -41.93
N ASN A 187 -7.54 4.50 -41.38
CA ASN A 187 -6.77 3.45 -42.03
C ASN A 187 -7.48 2.10 -41.79
N ASP A 188 -8.65 1.95 -42.40
CA ASP A 188 -9.32 0.67 -42.50
C ASP A 188 -8.46 -0.22 -43.41
N PRO A 189 -8.04 -1.43 -43.00
CA PRO A 189 -7.23 -2.31 -43.85
C PRO A 189 -7.95 -2.78 -45.12
N ARG A 190 -9.21 -2.41 -45.31
CA ARG A 190 -10.02 -2.69 -46.51
C ARG A 190 -9.89 -1.64 -47.62
N GLN A 191 -9.26 -0.50 -47.35
CA GLN A 191 -8.97 0.54 -48.36
C GLN A 191 -7.50 0.48 -48.79
#